data_AF-A0ABC8UBI9-F1
#
_entry.id   AF-A0ABC8UBI9-F1
#
_cell.length_a   1.000
_cell.length_b   1.000
_cell.length_c   1.000
_cell.angle_alpha   90.00
_cell.angle_beta   90.00
_cell.angle_gamma   90.00
#
_symmetry.space_group_name_H-M   'P 1'
#
loop_
_entity.id
_entity.type
_entity.pdbx_description
1 polymer ?
#
loop_
_entity_poly.entity_id
_entity_poly.type
_entity_poly.pdbx_seq_one_letter_code
_entity_poly.pdbx_strand_id
1 'polypeptide(L)'
;MAGFSSMGPNIITPDIIKPDVTAPGVNILAAWSPIATQFTAGRTLDYNIISGTSMSCPHVSAVAAIIKSCHPSWSPAAIKSAIMTTATVLDNTRNFIKRNPSGTQTTPFDYGSGHINPVAAINPGLIYYFDSSNIIDFLCSTGASSAQLKNLTGKLTHCKNPPKPSYDLNYPSIGVSNMNGSLLVHRTVTYYGEGATIYRAQLEYPSNVNVTVTPNELKFAEFGEKISFRIDFTPYKSSNGSFVFGALTWSNGIHRHYIANMGHHSHPNSESVITENHEVLASVVGSIDGAQEVAVHHYTKSFRGFSAMLTTDQTQRLAERNSVVSVFESRMNKIHTTHSWQILGIDYIQQYNQLPMEVKSNVIVGVIDTGVWPESHSFSDSGLGPVPKKFKGGCVTGDAFTSSNCNRDSDGHGTHTASTVAGSPVANASLLGIGGGSARGGAPCARLAIYKACWFGGCSAADILSALDDAIDDGVDILSLSLGPLPPLRSYFEDPISIGTFHAFQKGILVSASGGNFFFPGTATNVAPWILTVGASSMDRELQSNIYLGNSKIIRGFGLNPQKMESYYSLIAGSAAAALGIPPRNARYILFCEKILA
;
A
#
# COMPACT_ATOMS: atom_id res chain seq x y z
N MET A 1 -6.79 -5.88 8.22
CA MET A 1 -6.44 -6.78 7.11
C MET A 1 -7.66 -7.52 6.61
N ALA A 2 -7.85 -7.58 5.29
CA ALA A 2 -8.94 -8.33 4.69
C ALA A 2 -8.74 -9.84 4.88
N GLY A 3 -9.81 -10.58 5.22
CA GLY A 3 -9.73 -12.01 5.50
C GLY A 3 -9.23 -12.85 4.32
N PHE A 4 -9.43 -12.40 3.08
CA PHE A 4 -8.95 -13.05 1.87
C PHE A 4 -7.49 -12.74 1.52
N SER A 5 -6.88 -11.69 2.11
CA SER A 5 -5.53 -11.27 1.71
C SER A 5 -4.52 -12.38 1.98
N SER A 6 -3.74 -12.73 0.97
CA SER A 6 -2.65 -13.69 1.12
C SER A 6 -1.60 -13.25 2.13
N MET A 7 -1.00 -14.25 2.76
CA MET A 7 -0.07 -14.07 3.87
C MET A 7 1.28 -14.70 3.57
N GLY A 8 2.33 -14.12 4.15
CA GLY A 8 3.62 -14.76 4.26
C GLY A 8 3.60 -16.01 5.16
N PRO A 9 4.78 -16.61 5.42
CA PRO A 9 6.10 -16.17 4.95
C PRO A 9 6.28 -16.33 3.43
N ASN A 10 7.30 -15.67 2.87
CA ASN A 10 7.78 -15.99 1.53
C ASN A 10 8.31 -17.43 1.51
N ILE A 11 7.70 -18.31 0.73
CA ILE A 11 8.04 -19.73 0.69
C ILE A 11 9.32 -20.06 -0.09
N ILE A 12 9.79 -19.15 -0.96
CA ILE A 12 11.05 -19.32 -1.68
C ILE A 12 12.22 -18.89 -0.78
N THR A 13 12.08 -17.74 -0.10
CA THR A 13 13.12 -17.23 0.81
C THR A 13 12.48 -16.57 2.03
N PRO A 14 12.25 -17.31 3.12
CA PRO A 14 11.55 -16.81 4.31
C PRO A 14 12.25 -15.64 5.03
N ASP A 15 13.53 -15.38 4.73
CA ASP A 15 14.28 -14.20 5.20
C ASP A 15 13.75 -12.88 4.63
N ILE A 16 12.99 -12.93 3.53
CA ILE A 16 12.33 -11.77 2.93
C ILE A 16 10.85 -11.78 3.33
N ILE A 17 10.47 -10.89 4.25
CA ILE A 17 9.09 -10.75 4.72
C ILE A 17 8.18 -10.31 3.58
N LYS A 18 7.04 -10.99 3.42
CA LYS A 18 5.97 -10.67 2.46
C LYS A 18 4.59 -10.78 3.10
N PRO A 19 3.59 -9.96 2.68
CA PRO A 19 3.72 -8.85 1.72
C PRO A 19 4.63 -7.73 2.25
N ASP A 20 5.00 -6.77 1.41
CA ASP A 20 5.87 -5.66 1.82
C ASP A 20 5.08 -4.57 2.56
N VAL A 21 3.87 -4.27 2.09
CA VAL A 21 2.95 -3.27 2.66
C VAL A 21 1.51 -3.69 2.45
N THR A 22 0.56 -2.97 3.06
CA THR A 22 -0.87 -3.11 2.78
C THR A 22 -1.50 -1.78 2.38
N ALA A 23 -2.51 -1.84 1.53
CA ALA A 23 -3.25 -0.66 1.05
C ALA A 23 -4.75 -0.99 0.89
N PRO A 24 -5.62 0.03 0.70
CA PRO A 24 -7.06 -0.20 0.58
C PRO A 24 -7.38 -1.12 -0.59
N GLY A 25 -8.01 -2.25 -0.31
CA GLY A 25 -8.36 -3.27 -1.31
C GLY A 25 -9.74 -3.88 -1.12
N VAL A 26 -10.57 -3.33 -0.24
CA VAL A 26 -11.93 -3.82 0.02
C VAL A 26 -12.93 -2.75 -0.38
N ASN A 27 -13.93 -3.14 -1.17
CA ASN A 27 -15.02 -2.29 -1.65
C ASN A 27 -14.50 -1.02 -2.34
N ILE A 28 -13.60 -1.16 -3.32
CA ILE A 28 -13.05 -0.02 -4.07
C ILE A 28 -13.97 0.33 -5.22
N LEU A 29 -14.43 1.58 -5.26
CA LEU A 29 -15.21 2.13 -6.36
C LEU A 29 -14.26 2.72 -7.39
N ALA A 30 -14.30 2.23 -8.63
CA ALA A 30 -13.54 2.80 -9.74
C ALA A 30 -14.27 2.54 -11.07
N ALA A 31 -13.74 3.08 -12.17
CA ALA A 31 -14.36 2.93 -13.49
C ALA A 31 -14.41 1.46 -13.91
N TRP A 32 -15.38 1.13 -14.77
CA TRP A 32 -15.61 -0.23 -15.24
C TRP A 32 -15.93 -0.24 -16.73
N SER A 33 -15.60 -1.34 -17.41
CA SER A 33 -15.99 -1.54 -18.81
C SER A 33 -17.49 -1.83 -18.90
N PRO A 34 -18.29 -1.02 -19.62
CA PRO A 34 -19.73 -1.26 -19.75
C PRO A 34 -20.05 -2.58 -20.45
N ILE A 35 -19.16 -3.06 -21.33
CA ILE A 35 -19.32 -4.34 -22.03
C ILE A 35 -19.28 -5.51 -21.04
N ALA A 36 -18.39 -5.46 -20.05
CA ALA A 36 -18.25 -6.53 -19.06
C ALA A 36 -19.52 -6.72 -18.21
N THR A 37 -20.21 -5.62 -17.88
CA THR A 37 -21.44 -5.66 -17.07
C THR A 37 -22.67 -6.05 -17.89
N GLN A 38 -22.68 -5.77 -19.19
CA GLN A 38 -23.72 -6.28 -20.09
C GLN A 38 -23.76 -7.80 -20.10
N PHE A 39 -22.59 -8.46 -20.15
CA PHE A 39 -22.51 -9.93 -20.16
C PHE A 39 -22.80 -10.59 -18.80
N THR A 40 -22.47 -9.93 -17.70
CA THR A 40 -22.55 -10.52 -16.35
C THR A 40 -23.80 -10.13 -15.56
N ALA A 41 -24.32 -8.91 -15.76
CA ALA A 41 -25.43 -8.34 -15.00
C ALA A 41 -26.63 -7.91 -15.85
N GLY A 42 -26.57 -8.09 -17.18
CA GLY A 42 -27.64 -7.69 -18.11
C GLY A 42 -27.88 -6.19 -18.20
N ARG A 43 -26.94 -5.37 -17.69
CA ARG A 43 -27.01 -3.90 -17.67
C ARG A 43 -25.63 -3.30 -17.80
N THR A 44 -25.51 -2.19 -18.52
CA THR A 44 -24.27 -1.44 -18.68
C THR A 44 -24.02 -0.53 -17.48
N LEU A 45 -22.85 -0.65 -16.85
CA LEU A 45 -22.42 0.17 -15.72
C LEU A 45 -21.03 0.75 -15.97
N ASP A 46 -20.87 2.05 -15.72
CA ASP A 46 -19.59 2.77 -15.92
C ASP A 46 -18.66 2.70 -14.70
N TYR A 47 -19.17 2.29 -13.55
CA TYR A 47 -18.45 2.16 -12.29
C TYR A 47 -18.84 0.89 -11.56
N ASN A 48 -17.88 0.29 -10.87
CA ASN A 48 -18.10 -0.93 -10.09
C ASN A 48 -17.36 -0.89 -8.75
N ILE A 49 -17.85 -1.68 -7.80
CA ILE A 49 -17.27 -1.82 -6.47
C ILE A 49 -16.80 -3.25 -6.30
N ILE A 50 -15.48 -3.45 -6.25
CA ILE A 50 -14.87 -4.78 -6.09
C ILE A 50 -13.81 -4.79 -4.99
N SER A 51 -13.43 -6.00 -4.58
CA SER A 51 -12.45 -6.23 -3.51
C SER A 51 -11.38 -7.21 -3.98
N GLY A 52 -10.14 -6.97 -3.58
CA GLY A 52 -8.99 -7.82 -3.88
C GLY A 52 -7.68 -7.10 -3.61
N THR A 53 -6.60 -7.86 -3.46
CA THR A 53 -5.23 -7.30 -3.53
C THR A 53 -4.94 -6.64 -4.89
N SER A 54 -5.69 -7.03 -5.92
CA SER A 54 -5.74 -6.37 -7.22
C SER A 54 -6.16 -4.91 -7.16
N MET A 55 -6.93 -4.50 -6.15
CA MET A 55 -7.34 -3.10 -5.97
C MET A 55 -6.39 -2.35 -5.03
N SER A 56 -5.67 -3.04 -4.14
CA SER A 56 -4.66 -2.41 -3.30
C SER A 56 -3.35 -2.13 -4.05
N CYS A 57 -2.96 -3.00 -4.98
CA CYS A 57 -1.82 -2.78 -5.89
C CYS A 57 -1.83 -1.42 -6.60
N PRO A 58 -2.90 -1.01 -7.33
CA PRO A 58 -2.95 0.28 -8.00
C PRO A 58 -2.96 1.46 -7.02
N HIS A 59 -3.39 1.27 -5.77
CA HIS A 59 -3.24 2.31 -4.76
C HIS A 59 -1.76 2.63 -4.50
N VAL A 60 -0.95 1.59 -4.33
CA VAL A 60 0.50 1.71 -4.11
C VAL A 60 1.22 2.20 -5.38
N SER A 61 0.78 1.77 -6.56
CA SER A 61 1.32 2.24 -7.84
C SER A 61 1.14 3.75 -8.02
N ALA A 62 -0.01 4.31 -7.62
CA ALA A 62 -0.23 5.75 -7.66
C ALA A 62 0.67 6.52 -6.69
N VAL A 63 0.85 5.99 -5.47
CA VAL A 63 1.76 6.59 -4.47
C VAL A 63 3.21 6.55 -4.96
N ALA A 64 3.64 5.44 -5.55
CA ALA A 64 4.94 5.32 -6.19
C ALA A 64 5.12 6.32 -7.35
N ALA A 65 4.07 6.55 -8.15
CA ALA A 65 4.11 7.54 -9.22
C ALA A 65 4.24 8.98 -8.69
N ILE A 66 3.59 9.30 -7.57
CA ILE A 66 3.73 10.61 -6.90
C ILE A 66 5.13 10.77 -6.30
N ILE A 67 5.67 9.73 -5.67
CA ILE A 67 7.05 9.77 -5.16
C ILE A 67 8.02 9.96 -6.33
N LYS A 68 7.83 9.25 -7.45
CA LYS A 68 8.68 9.37 -8.64
C LYS A 68 8.58 10.76 -9.30
N SER A 69 7.43 11.42 -9.24
CA SER A 69 7.30 12.79 -9.75
C SER A 69 8.02 13.81 -8.87
N CYS A 70 8.03 13.60 -7.55
CA CYS A 70 8.77 14.43 -6.60
C CYS A 70 10.27 14.12 -6.60
N HIS A 71 10.63 12.86 -6.82
CA HIS A 71 12.00 12.33 -6.80
C HIS A 71 12.34 11.55 -8.08
N PRO A 72 12.51 12.23 -9.23
CA PRO A 72 12.71 11.55 -10.52
C PRO A 72 13.94 10.64 -10.58
N SER A 73 14.98 10.93 -9.80
CA SER A 73 16.22 10.15 -9.74
C SER A 73 16.15 8.92 -8.84
N TRP A 74 15.10 8.76 -8.03
CA TRP A 74 15.00 7.63 -7.12
C TRP A 74 14.86 6.31 -7.86
N SER A 75 15.62 5.33 -7.37
CA SER A 75 15.57 3.95 -7.82
C SER A 75 14.30 3.25 -7.31
N PRO A 76 13.95 2.07 -7.88
CA PRO A 76 12.87 1.25 -7.36
C PRO A 76 13.04 0.90 -5.88
N ALA A 77 14.25 0.54 -5.46
CA ALA A 77 14.54 0.24 -4.06
C ALA A 77 14.34 1.46 -3.14
N ALA A 78 14.68 2.66 -3.60
CA ALA A 78 14.50 3.88 -2.83
C ALA A 78 13.02 4.21 -2.61
N ILE A 79 12.21 4.17 -3.68
CA ILE A 79 10.75 4.40 -3.61
C ILE A 79 10.10 3.33 -2.72
N LYS A 80 10.49 2.06 -2.91
CA LYS A 80 10.03 0.95 -2.09
C LYS A 80 10.37 1.15 -0.62
N SER A 81 11.60 1.54 -0.31
CA SER A 81 12.01 1.82 1.06
C SER A 81 11.19 2.94 1.67
N ALA A 82 10.99 4.05 0.95
CA ALA A 82 10.22 5.18 1.44
C ALA A 82 8.79 4.76 1.80
N ILE A 83 8.14 3.97 0.94
CA ILE A 83 6.79 3.44 1.17
C ILE A 83 6.74 2.52 2.40
N MET A 84 7.74 1.64 2.55
CA MET A 84 7.78 0.65 3.64
C MET A 84 8.10 1.29 4.99
N THR A 85 9.12 2.15 5.08
CA THR A 85 9.61 2.69 6.36
C THR A 85 8.68 3.73 6.98
N THR A 86 7.77 4.31 6.19
CA THR A 86 6.79 5.29 6.68
C THR A 86 5.39 4.72 6.87
N ALA A 87 5.19 3.43 6.58
CA ALA A 87 3.93 2.74 6.78
C ALA A 87 3.55 2.68 8.27
N THR A 88 2.24 2.58 8.55
CA THR A 88 1.71 2.51 9.92
C THR A 88 1.06 1.17 10.20
N VAL A 89 1.38 0.58 11.35
CA VAL A 89 0.72 -0.65 11.84
C VAL A 89 -0.58 -0.38 12.61
N LEU A 90 -0.96 0.90 12.74
CA LEU A 90 -2.13 1.35 13.47
C LEU A 90 -3.30 1.68 12.53
N ASP A 91 -4.50 1.37 12.96
CA ASP A 91 -5.76 1.76 12.32
C ASP A 91 -6.19 3.20 12.68
N ASN A 92 -7.33 3.63 12.14
CA ASN A 92 -7.88 4.96 12.39
C ASN A 92 -8.32 5.19 13.85
N THR A 93 -8.44 4.15 14.66
CA THR A 93 -8.71 4.20 16.11
C THR A 93 -7.43 4.13 16.96
N ARG A 94 -6.25 4.16 16.32
CA ARG A 94 -4.92 4.01 16.94
C ARG A 94 -4.68 2.65 17.59
N ASN A 95 -5.45 1.64 17.21
CA ASN A 95 -5.19 0.26 17.61
C ASN A 95 -4.36 -0.44 16.53
N PHE A 96 -3.63 -1.50 16.89
CA PHE A 96 -3.00 -2.35 15.89
C PHE A 96 -4.03 -2.87 14.90
N ILE A 97 -3.68 -2.85 13.62
CA ILE A 97 -4.50 -3.42 12.56
C ILE A 97 -4.86 -4.86 12.95
N LYS A 98 -6.14 -5.23 12.78
CA LYS A 98 -6.64 -6.58 13.04
C LYS A 98 -7.15 -7.22 11.76
N ARG A 99 -7.32 -8.54 11.77
CA ARG A 99 -7.93 -9.27 10.65
C ARG A 99 -9.45 -9.15 10.71
N ASN A 100 -10.08 -8.90 9.57
CA ASN A 100 -11.53 -8.87 9.42
C ASN A 100 -12.01 -10.19 8.77
N PRO A 101 -13.11 -10.82 9.23
CA PRO A 101 -14.00 -10.41 10.32
C PRO A 101 -13.61 -10.99 11.69
N SER A 102 -12.59 -11.85 11.76
CA SER A 102 -12.24 -12.62 12.97
C SER A 102 -11.77 -11.78 14.15
N GLY A 103 -11.30 -10.54 13.91
CA GLY A 103 -10.69 -9.69 14.92
C GLY A 103 -9.32 -10.19 15.42
N THR A 104 -8.75 -11.22 14.78
CA THR A 104 -7.49 -11.81 15.22
C THR A 104 -6.32 -10.85 15.04
N GLN A 105 -5.34 -10.94 15.94
CA GLN A 105 -4.11 -10.17 15.86
C GLN A 105 -3.37 -10.49 14.56
N THR A 106 -2.89 -9.46 13.88
CA THR A 106 -2.10 -9.61 12.66
C THR A 106 -0.62 -9.43 12.93
N THR A 107 0.19 -9.99 12.05
CA THR A 107 1.64 -9.99 12.08
C THR A 107 2.19 -9.28 10.83
N PRO A 108 3.50 -9.03 10.77
CA PRO A 108 4.18 -8.61 9.54
C PRO A 108 3.95 -9.54 8.34
N PHE A 109 3.58 -10.82 8.52
CA PHE A 109 3.18 -11.68 7.40
C PHE A 109 1.79 -11.38 6.85
N ASP A 110 0.98 -10.58 7.56
CA ASP A 110 -0.30 -10.09 7.07
C ASP A 110 -0.13 -8.74 6.36
N TYR A 111 0.51 -7.76 7.01
CA TYR A 111 0.52 -6.35 6.58
C TYR A 111 1.88 -5.84 6.09
N GLY A 112 2.95 -6.65 6.16
CA GLY A 112 4.31 -6.22 5.86
C GLY A 112 4.80 -5.18 6.85
N SER A 113 5.23 -4.02 6.35
CA SER A 113 5.58 -2.85 7.17
C SER A 113 4.36 -2.09 7.68
N GLY A 114 3.16 -2.35 7.17
CA GLY A 114 1.91 -1.72 7.62
C GLY A 114 1.12 -1.09 6.49
N HIS A 115 0.11 -0.32 6.87
CA HIS A 115 -0.73 0.45 5.95
C HIS A 115 0.04 1.65 5.38
N ILE A 116 0.01 1.81 4.07
CA ILE A 116 0.76 2.85 3.37
C ILE A 116 0.41 4.27 3.86
N ASN A 117 1.44 5.12 4.01
CA ASN A 117 1.30 6.53 4.36
C ASN A 117 1.96 7.40 3.28
N PRO A 118 1.20 7.82 2.26
CA PRO A 118 1.74 8.57 1.12
C PRO A 118 2.38 9.90 1.52
N VAL A 119 1.81 10.60 2.51
CA VAL A 119 2.28 11.92 2.94
C VAL A 119 3.70 11.82 3.51
N ALA A 120 3.92 10.85 4.40
CA ALA A 120 5.24 10.62 4.98
C ALA A 120 6.24 10.02 3.98
N ALA A 121 5.78 9.21 3.03
CA ALA A 121 6.64 8.53 2.05
C ALA A 121 7.35 9.48 1.07
N ILE A 122 6.93 10.75 0.96
CA ILE A 122 7.62 11.76 0.14
C ILE A 122 8.94 12.17 0.80
N ASN A 123 8.98 12.25 2.12
CA ASN A 123 10.15 12.67 2.88
C ASN A 123 10.43 11.67 4.03
N PRO A 124 10.92 10.46 3.69
CA PRO A 124 11.13 9.37 4.66
C PRO A 124 12.32 9.62 5.59
N GLY A 125 13.18 10.60 5.28
CA GLY A 125 14.42 10.90 6.01
C GLY A 125 15.54 9.90 5.75
N LEU A 126 15.29 8.60 5.93
CA LEU A 126 16.26 7.52 5.69
C LEU A 126 15.73 6.52 4.66
N ILE A 127 16.60 6.08 3.76
CA ILE A 127 16.30 5.13 2.69
C ILE A 127 17.27 3.93 2.73
N TYR A 128 16.72 2.72 2.70
CA TYR A 128 17.45 1.47 2.48
C TYR A 128 17.57 1.22 0.98
N TYR A 129 18.77 1.44 0.45
CA TYR A 129 19.05 1.30 -0.98
C TYR A 129 19.67 -0.06 -1.28
N PHE A 130 19.21 -0.71 -2.35
CA PHE A 130 19.89 -1.86 -2.96
C PHE A 130 19.77 -1.78 -4.48
N ASP A 131 20.75 -2.34 -5.18
CA ASP A 131 20.80 -2.38 -6.64
C ASP A 131 20.80 -3.81 -7.19
N SER A 132 20.95 -3.94 -8.51
CA SER A 132 21.00 -5.24 -9.18
C SER A 132 22.15 -6.10 -8.69
N SER A 133 23.30 -5.52 -8.31
CA SER A 133 24.43 -6.29 -7.77
C SER A 133 24.08 -6.93 -6.43
N ASN A 134 23.34 -6.20 -5.58
CA ASN A 134 22.84 -6.75 -4.31
C ASN A 134 21.81 -7.86 -4.54
N ILE A 135 20.98 -7.76 -5.57
CA ILE A 135 20.05 -8.83 -5.96
C ILE A 135 20.81 -10.07 -6.45
N ILE A 136 21.90 -9.90 -7.20
CA ILE A 136 22.72 -11.04 -7.61
C ILE A 136 23.39 -11.71 -6.41
N ASP A 137 23.95 -10.93 -5.47
CA ASP A 137 24.47 -11.47 -4.20
C ASP A 137 23.38 -12.25 -3.43
N PHE A 138 22.14 -11.74 -3.42
CA PHE A 138 20.99 -12.45 -2.86
C PHE A 138 20.67 -13.75 -3.60
N LEU A 139 20.62 -13.75 -4.93
CA LEU A 139 20.35 -14.97 -5.73
C LEU A 139 21.44 -16.03 -5.55
N CYS A 140 22.69 -15.61 -5.38
CA CYS A 140 23.79 -16.50 -5.01
C CYS A 140 23.54 -17.21 -3.68
N SER A 141 22.98 -16.49 -2.69
CA SER A 141 22.65 -17.06 -1.37
C SER A 141 21.52 -18.09 -1.43
N THR A 142 20.64 -18.00 -2.44
CA THR A 142 19.52 -18.93 -2.66
C THR A 142 19.89 -20.09 -3.60
N GLY A 143 21.17 -20.27 -3.95
CA GLY A 143 21.65 -21.40 -4.76
C GLY A 143 21.63 -21.20 -6.27
N ALA A 144 21.59 -19.96 -6.77
CA ALA A 144 21.67 -19.69 -8.21
C ALA A 144 23.01 -20.15 -8.81
N SER A 145 22.96 -20.86 -9.94
CA SER A 145 24.16 -21.30 -10.67
C SER A 145 24.79 -20.17 -11.48
N SER A 146 26.10 -20.23 -11.73
CA SER A 146 26.78 -19.26 -12.60
C SER A 146 26.20 -19.21 -14.02
N ALA A 147 25.65 -20.32 -14.52
CA ALA A 147 24.97 -20.35 -15.83
C ALA A 147 23.66 -19.55 -15.81
N GLN A 148 22.83 -19.72 -14.78
CA GLN A 148 21.61 -18.92 -14.60
C GLN A 148 21.94 -17.43 -14.47
N LEU A 149 22.93 -17.07 -13.65
CA LEU A 149 23.33 -15.67 -13.47
C LEU A 149 23.92 -15.06 -14.74
N LYS A 150 24.72 -15.82 -15.50
CA LYS A 150 25.24 -15.38 -16.80
C LYS A 150 24.12 -15.07 -17.77
N ASN A 151 23.11 -15.95 -17.85
CA ASN A 151 21.99 -15.76 -18.75
C ASN A 151 21.07 -14.63 -18.30
N LEU A 152 20.86 -14.46 -16.99
CA LEU A 152 20.03 -13.39 -16.44
C LEU A 152 20.66 -11.99 -16.60
N THR A 153 21.99 -11.89 -16.45
CA THR A 153 22.70 -10.59 -16.47
C THR A 153 23.35 -10.27 -17.82
N GLY A 154 23.43 -11.24 -18.72
CA GLY A 154 24.20 -11.14 -19.98
C GLY A 154 25.71 -11.13 -19.80
N LYS A 155 26.23 -11.25 -18.56
CA LYS A 155 27.66 -11.19 -18.24
C LYS A 155 28.04 -12.35 -17.31
N LEU A 156 29.23 -12.92 -17.52
CA LEU A 156 29.73 -13.97 -16.64
C LEU A 156 29.86 -13.41 -15.22
N THR A 157 29.03 -13.92 -14.31
CA THR A 157 28.95 -13.44 -12.93
C THR A 157 29.20 -14.60 -11.99
N HIS A 158 30.18 -14.45 -11.10
CA HIS A 158 30.55 -15.45 -10.12
C HIS A 158 30.05 -15.05 -8.74
N CYS A 159 29.46 -16.01 -8.03
CA CYS A 159 29.08 -15.82 -6.64
C CYS A 159 30.32 -15.72 -5.76
N LYS A 160 30.25 -14.84 -4.75
CA LYS A 160 31.25 -14.78 -3.68
C LYS A 160 31.28 -16.12 -2.94
N ASN A 161 32.45 -16.50 -2.43
CA ASN A 161 32.62 -17.71 -1.62
C ASN A 161 33.24 -17.33 -0.26
N PRO A 162 32.49 -17.47 0.86
CA PRO A 162 31.08 -17.87 0.93
C PRO A 162 30.13 -16.78 0.37
N PRO A 163 28.91 -17.14 -0.09
CA PRO A 163 27.93 -16.16 -0.52
C PRO A 163 27.46 -15.30 0.64
N LYS A 164 27.09 -14.05 0.37
CA LYS A 164 26.48 -13.17 1.36
C LYS A 164 25.10 -13.74 1.72
N PRO A 165 24.74 -13.89 3.02
CA PRO A 165 23.45 -14.46 3.40
C PRO A 165 22.25 -13.65 2.89
N SER A 166 21.13 -14.32 2.63
CA SER A 166 19.86 -13.74 2.13
C SER A 166 19.29 -12.65 3.04
N TYR A 167 19.30 -12.86 4.36
CA TYR A 167 18.83 -11.88 5.37
C TYR A 167 19.62 -10.57 5.38
N ASP A 168 20.77 -10.56 4.73
CA ASP A 168 21.76 -9.49 4.71
C ASP A 168 21.64 -8.60 3.45
N LEU A 169 20.65 -8.87 2.60
CA LEU A 169 20.14 -7.93 1.61
C LEU A 169 19.72 -6.64 2.33
N ASN A 170 20.09 -5.47 1.78
CA ASN A 170 19.81 -4.17 2.40
C ASN A 170 18.34 -3.76 2.24
N TYR A 171 17.45 -4.59 2.75
CA TYR A 171 16.00 -4.54 2.60
C TYR A 171 15.37 -3.75 3.77
N PRO A 172 14.26 -3.01 3.55
CA PRO A 172 13.61 -2.20 4.59
C PRO A 172 12.94 -3.00 5.71
N SER A 173 12.96 -4.32 5.63
CA SER A 173 12.53 -5.23 6.69
C SER A 173 13.62 -6.28 6.96
N ILE A 174 13.58 -6.90 8.14
CA ILE A 174 14.56 -7.89 8.57
C ILE A 174 13.82 -9.18 8.87
N GLY A 175 14.01 -10.19 8.02
CA GLY A 175 13.59 -11.56 8.27
C GLY A 175 14.81 -12.44 8.45
N VAL A 176 14.76 -13.32 9.44
CA VAL A 176 15.77 -14.35 9.67
C VAL A 176 15.04 -15.65 9.94
N SER A 177 15.27 -16.63 9.08
CA SER A 177 14.73 -17.98 9.18
C SER A 177 15.78 -18.96 9.66
N ASN A 178 15.34 -20.07 10.26
CA ASN A 178 16.22 -21.15 10.73
C ASN A 178 17.39 -20.69 11.62
N MET A 179 17.16 -19.67 12.45
CA MET A 179 18.20 -19.11 13.32
C MET A 179 18.70 -20.16 14.31
N ASN A 180 19.98 -20.50 14.23
CA ASN A 180 20.66 -21.43 15.12
C ASN A 180 21.84 -20.73 15.80
N GLY A 181 21.60 -20.20 17.01
CA GLY A 181 22.55 -19.35 17.73
C GLY A 181 22.44 -17.87 17.36
N SER A 182 23.40 -17.08 17.83
CA SER A 182 23.42 -15.64 17.55
C SER A 182 23.75 -15.35 16.10
N LEU A 183 23.13 -14.30 15.55
CA LEU A 183 23.28 -13.88 14.17
C LEU A 183 23.52 -12.37 14.08
N LEU A 184 24.27 -11.96 13.06
CA LEU A 184 24.55 -10.56 12.73
C LEU A 184 23.88 -10.21 11.41
N VAL A 185 23.15 -9.10 11.39
CA VAL A 185 22.53 -8.53 10.18
C VAL A 185 23.08 -7.13 9.94
N HIS A 186 23.48 -6.84 8.71
CA HIS A 186 23.98 -5.52 8.31
C HIS A 186 22.94 -4.74 7.50
N ARG A 187 22.86 -3.45 7.77
CA ARG A 187 22.05 -2.51 6.98
C ARG A 187 22.82 -1.22 6.74
N THR A 188 22.49 -0.57 5.63
CA THR A 188 23.02 0.74 5.26
C THR A 188 21.85 1.64 4.91
N VAL A 189 21.76 2.79 5.57
CA VAL A 189 20.77 3.82 5.26
C VAL A 189 21.45 5.00 4.58
N THR A 190 20.76 5.59 3.62
CA THR A 190 21.15 6.84 2.96
C THR A 190 20.24 7.96 3.47
N TYR A 191 20.81 9.11 3.84
CA TYR A 191 20.07 10.26 4.35
C TYR A 191 19.51 11.12 3.21
N TYR A 192 18.20 11.38 3.29
CA TYR A 192 17.41 12.18 2.35
C TYR A 192 16.61 13.24 3.10
N GLY A 193 17.26 13.94 4.03
CA GLY A 193 16.70 15.10 4.73
C GLY A 193 17.51 16.37 4.50
N GLU A 194 17.09 17.45 5.14
CA GLU A 194 17.75 18.76 5.07
C GLU A 194 18.57 19.02 6.34
N GLY A 195 19.79 19.52 6.16
CA GLY A 195 20.69 19.87 7.25
C GLY A 195 21.23 18.67 8.05
N ALA A 196 22.11 18.97 9.00
CA ALA A 196 22.71 17.97 9.87
C ALA A 196 21.69 17.43 10.89
N THR A 197 21.68 16.13 11.13
CA THR A 197 20.72 15.47 12.03
C THR A 197 21.32 14.24 12.69
N ILE A 198 20.73 13.82 13.81
CA ILE A 198 21.09 12.58 14.51
C ILE A 198 19.84 11.69 14.64
N TYR A 199 19.89 10.50 14.07
CA TYR A 199 18.86 9.47 14.28
C TYR A 199 19.26 8.56 15.43
N ARG A 200 18.30 8.23 16.31
CA ARG A 200 18.46 7.32 17.45
C ARG A 200 17.61 6.06 17.23
N ALA A 201 18.17 4.90 17.54
CA ALA A 201 17.47 3.61 17.41
C ALA A 201 16.49 3.40 18.58
N GLN A 202 15.27 3.01 18.26
CA GLN A 202 14.24 2.55 19.20
C GLN A 202 13.89 1.10 18.84
N LEU A 203 13.86 0.21 19.83
CA LEU A 203 13.68 -1.23 19.64
C LEU A 203 12.43 -1.74 20.35
N GLU A 204 11.64 -2.51 19.61
CA GLU A 204 10.62 -3.41 20.16
C GLU A 204 11.11 -4.85 20.01
N TYR A 205 11.38 -5.52 21.12
CA TYR A 205 12.04 -6.82 21.12
C TYR A 205 11.09 -7.94 20.68
N PRO A 206 11.50 -8.79 19.71
CA PRO A 206 10.80 -10.04 19.44
C PRO A 206 10.82 -10.95 20.68
N SER A 207 9.71 -11.65 20.92
CA SER A 207 9.66 -12.63 21.99
C SER A 207 10.78 -13.66 21.84
N ASN A 208 11.47 -13.99 22.93
CA ASN A 208 12.53 -15.01 22.99
C ASN A 208 13.88 -14.63 22.33
N VAL A 209 14.03 -13.41 21.81
CA VAL A 209 15.26 -12.96 21.14
C VAL A 209 15.69 -11.59 21.67
N ASN A 210 16.93 -11.49 22.14
CA ASN A 210 17.55 -10.19 22.44
C ASN A 210 18.08 -9.57 21.16
N VAL A 211 17.91 -8.25 21.02
CA VAL A 211 18.33 -7.49 19.83
C VAL A 211 19.18 -6.30 20.26
N THR A 212 20.35 -6.14 19.67
CA THR A 212 21.22 -4.97 19.89
C THR A 212 21.57 -4.31 18.56
N VAL A 213 21.63 -2.98 18.54
CA VAL A 213 21.95 -2.20 17.34
C VAL A 213 23.22 -1.39 17.57
N THR A 214 24.19 -1.50 16.67
CA THR A 214 25.48 -0.80 16.77
C THR A 214 25.86 -0.12 15.45
N PRO A 215 26.15 1.19 15.43
CA PRO A 215 25.91 2.15 16.52
C PRO A 215 24.40 2.36 16.76
N ASN A 216 24.01 2.78 17.97
CA ASN A 216 22.62 3.12 18.30
C ASN A 216 22.23 4.56 17.92
N GLU A 217 23.18 5.33 17.39
CA GLU A 217 23.01 6.67 16.85
C GLU A 217 23.67 6.77 15.47
N LEU A 218 22.97 7.39 14.50
CA LEU A 218 23.50 7.70 13.17
C LEU A 218 23.53 9.21 12.99
N LYS A 219 24.72 9.79 12.78
CA LYS A 219 24.93 11.23 12.66
C LYS A 219 25.20 11.57 11.20
N PHE A 220 24.29 12.32 10.58
CA PHE A 220 24.41 12.76 9.21
C PHE A 220 24.69 14.26 9.17
N ALA A 221 25.65 14.69 8.36
CA ALA A 221 25.96 16.10 8.14
C ALA A 221 25.24 16.65 6.90
N GLU A 222 25.14 15.86 5.84
CA GLU A 222 24.61 16.31 4.56
C GLU A 222 23.80 15.25 3.79
N PHE A 223 22.97 15.73 2.87
CA PHE A 223 22.14 14.92 1.99
C PHE A 223 22.98 13.89 1.21
N GLY A 224 22.50 12.65 1.13
CA GLY A 224 23.12 11.56 0.38
C GLY A 224 24.19 10.78 1.16
N GLU A 225 24.56 11.21 2.37
CA GLU A 225 25.46 10.45 3.23
C GLU A 225 24.90 9.06 3.56
N LYS A 226 25.80 8.08 3.63
CA LYS A 226 25.48 6.67 3.89
C LYS A 226 26.14 6.22 5.17
N ILE A 227 25.35 5.67 6.09
CA ILE A 227 25.86 5.08 7.32
C ILE A 227 25.37 3.64 7.42
N SER A 228 26.30 2.75 7.76
CA SER A 228 26.01 1.35 8.00
C SER A 228 25.92 1.08 9.49
N PHE A 229 25.03 0.18 9.87
CA PHE A 229 24.86 -0.32 11.23
C PHE A 229 24.65 -1.83 11.20
N ARG A 230 24.93 -2.47 12.33
CA ARG A 230 24.66 -3.89 12.53
C ARG A 230 23.58 -4.10 13.58
N ILE A 231 22.84 -5.19 13.41
CA ILE A 231 21.84 -5.68 14.34
C ILE A 231 22.27 -7.09 14.77
N ASP A 232 22.48 -7.27 16.08
CA ASP A 232 22.85 -8.55 16.66
C ASP A 232 21.61 -9.21 17.26
N PHE A 233 21.25 -10.39 16.77
CA PHE A 233 20.16 -11.21 17.28
C PHE A 233 20.73 -12.32 18.15
N THR A 234 20.29 -12.41 19.41
CA THR A 234 20.73 -13.45 20.36
C THR A 234 19.51 -14.17 20.94
N PRO A 235 19.15 -15.36 20.41
CA PRO A 235 18.06 -16.14 20.97
C PRO A 235 18.43 -16.66 22.37
N TYR A 236 17.60 -16.39 23.37
CA TYR A 236 17.76 -16.93 24.73
C TYR A 236 16.74 -18.04 25.05
N LYS A 237 15.74 -18.22 24.19
CA LYS A 237 14.74 -19.30 24.29
C LYS A 237 14.29 -19.73 22.89
N SER A 238 14.02 -21.02 22.70
CA SER A 238 13.47 -21.54 21.44
C SER A 238 12.07 -20.99 21.20
N SER A 239 11.77 -20.62 19.94
CA SER A 239 10.43 -20.23 19.50
C SER A 239 9.55 -21.42 19.09
N ASN A 240 10.01 -22.66 19.32
CA ASN A 240 9.32 -23.90 18.93
C ASN A 240 8.90 -23.93 17.45
N GLY A 241 9.77 -23.43 16.56
CA GLY A 241 9.53 -23.38 15.12
C GLY A 241 8.58 -22.28 14.66
N SER A 242 8.16 -21.38 15.55
CA SER A 242 7.31 -20.22 15.21
C SER A 242 8.16 -18.97 14.92
N PHE A 243 7.65 -18.11 14.04
CA PHE A 243 8.18 -16.76 13.85
C PHE A 243 7.77 -15.86 15.01
N VAL A 244 8.68 -14.96 15.39
CA VAL A 244 8.48 -13.92 16.41
C VAL A 244 8.78 -12.57 15.79
N PHE A 245 8.13 -11.51 16.28
CA PHE A 245 8.14 -10.21 15.61
C PHE A 245 8.49 -9.09 16.59
N GLY A 246 9.18 -8.08 16.08
CA GLY A 246 9.55 -6.85 16.77
C GLY A 246 9.75 -5.73 15.76
N ALA A 247 10.30 -4.60 16.19
CA ALA A 247 10.50 -3.43 15.36
C ALA A 247 11.81 -2.70 15.69
N LEU A 248 12.39 -2.07 14.67
CA LEU A 248 13.49 -1.11 14.81
C LEU A 248 13.06 0.19 14.14
N THR A 249 13.00 1.27 14.91
CA THR A 249 12.64 2.60 14.45
C THR A 249 13.82 3.54 14.61
N TRP A 250 14.22 4.21 13.53
CA TRP A 250 15.15 5.34 13.59
C TRP A 250 14.37 6.63 13.70
N SER A 251 14.58 7.38 14.77
CA SER A 251 13.93 8.69 14.99
C SER A 251 14.99 9.75 15.23
N ASN A 252 14.89 10.87 14.52
CA ASN A 252 15.71 12.06 14.77
C ASN A 252 14.98 13.13 15.59
N GLY A 253 13.79 12.82 16.09
CA GLY A 253 13.01 13.75 16.90
C GLY A 253 12.61 15.02 16.13
N ILE A 254 12.52 15.02 14.80
CA ILE A 254 11.96 16.18 14.08
C ILE A 254 10.48 16.36 14.49
N HIS A 255 10.15 17.62 14.74
CA HIS A 255 8.85 18.09 15.17
C HIS A 255 7.73 17.77 14.15
N ARG A 256 6.58 17.27 14.60
CA ARG A 256 5.32 17.16 13.82
C ARG A 256 4.33 18.21 14.31
N HIS A 257 3.33 18.56 13.48
CA HIS A 257 2.33 19.56 13.86
C HIS A 257 1.31 18.95 14.82
N TYR A 258 1.29 19.41 16.07
CA TYR A 258 0.35 18.99 17.10
C TYR A 258 -0.53 20.14 17.57
N ILE A 259 -1.74 19.81 18.01
CA ILE A 259 -2.70 20.69 18.67
C ILE A 259 -2.80 20.26 20.13
N ALA A 260 -2.58 21.21 21.03
CA ALA A 260 -2.80 21.06 22.46
C ALA A 260 -4.09 21.81 22.84
N ASN A 261 -5.12 21.04 23.21
CA ASN A 261 -6.38 21.58 23.72
C ASN A 261 -6.30 21.70 25.25
N MET A 262 -6.60 22.88 25.78
CA MET A 262 -6.49 23.22 27.20
C MET A 262 -7.84 23.59 27.83
N GLY A 263 -8.95 23.42 27.09
CA GLY A 263 -10.30 23.55 27.65
C GLY A 263 -10.88 24.97 27.57
N HIS A 264 -11.72 25.34 28.55
CA HIS A 264 -12.54 26.55 28.51
C HIS A 264 -11.73 27.84 28.74
N HIS A 265 -12.19 28.95 28.17
CA HIS A 265 -11.54 30.25 28.26
C HIS A 265 -11.88 30.96 29.59
N SER A 266 -10.89 31.20 30.45
CA SER A 266 -11.05 31.85 31.77
C SER A 266 -10.25 33.14 31.95
N HIS A 267 -9.60 33.65 30.90
CA HIS A 267 -8.67 34.79 30.98
C HIS A 267 -9.31 36.10 30.52
N PRO A 268 -8.79 37.27 30.97
CA PRO A 268 -9.40 38.56 30.66
C PRO A 268 -9.18 39.02 29.21
N ASN A 269 -8.10 38.58 28.54
CA ASN A 269 -7.76 38.99 27.17
C ASN A 269 -6.86 37.97 26.45
N SER A 270 -6.72 38.09 25.12
CA SER A 270 -5.91 37.18 24.30
C SER A 270 -4.41 37.22 24.61
N GLU A 271 -3.86 38.36 25.04
CA GLU A 271 -2.44 38.47 25.41
C GLU A 271 -2.10 37.59 26.61
N SER A 272 -2.93 37.60 27.66
CA SER A 272 -2.73 36.75 28.82
C SER A 272 -2.80 35.25 28.50
N VAL A 273 -3.65 34.85 27.53
CA VAL A 273 -3.73 33.46 27.04
C VAL A 273 -2.47 33.07 26.26
N ILE A 274 -1.94 33.97 25.44
CA ILE A 274 -0.71 33.71 24.68
C ILE A 274 0.49 33.56 25.62
N THR A 275 0.62 34.43 26.63
CA THR A 275 1.69 34.33 27.63
C THR A 275 1.66 32.99 28.36
N GLU A 276 0.49 32.56 28.86
CA GLU A 276 0.38 31.28 29.55
C GLU A 276 0.57 30.08 28.61
N ASN A 277 0.09 30.16 27.36
CA ASN A 277 0.34 29.13 26.36
C ASN A 277 1.85 28.96 26.11
N HIS A 278 2.61 30.07 26.03
CA HIS A 278 4.06 30.02 25.92
C HIS A 278 4.72 29.42 27.16
N GLU A 279 4.25 29.72 28.37
CA GLU A 279 4.76 29.07 29.59
C GLU A 279 4.50 27.57 29.61
N VAL A 280 3.32 27.15 29.15
CA VAL A 280 2.97 25.72 29.09
C VAL A 280 3.84 25.00 28.06
N LEU A 281 4.03 25.61 26.89
CA LEU A 281 4.85 25.07 25.82
C LEU A 281 6.36 25.10 26.17
N ALA A 282 6.83 26.16 26.82
CA ALA A 282 8.20 26.31 27.27
C ALA A 282 8.62 25.22 28.27
N SER A 283 7.69 24.66 29.03
CA SER A 283 8.03 23.59 29.97
C SER A 283 8.46 22.30 29.27
N VAL A 284 8.03 22.06 28.03
CA VAL A 284 8.39 20.84 27.28
C VAL A 284 9.47 21.11 26.25
N VAL A 285 9.55 22.35 25.74
CA VAL A 285 10.55 22.79 24.75
C VAL A 285 11.83 23.31 25.44
N GLY A 286 11.74 23.76 26.69
CA GLY A 286 12.88 24.13 27.54
C GLY A 286 13.12 25.64 27.70
N SER A 287 12.47 26.50 26.92
CA SER A 287 12.56 27.97 27.05
C SER A 287 11.35 28.69 26.44
N ILE A 288 11.13 29.95 26.82
CA ILE A 288 10.08 30.80 26.24
C ILE A 288 10.40 31.15 24.79
N ASP A 289 11.66 31.46 24.48
CA ASP A 289 12.09 31.75 23.11
C ASP A 289 11.88 30.53 22.20
N GLY A 290 12.23 29.33 22.68
CA GLY A 290 11.96 28.09 21.96
C GLY A 290 10.46 27.79 21.82
N ALA A 291 9.63 28.18 22.80
CA ALA A 291 8.18 28.06 22.70
C ALA A 291 7.60 28.98 21.62
N GLN A 292 8.10 30.20 21.50
CA GLN A 292 7.70 31.14 20.44
C GLN A 292 8.11 30.64 19.05
N GLU A 293 9.28 30.01 18.93
CA GLU A 293 9.80 29.48 17.67
C GLU A 293 8.96 28.30 17.13
N VAL A 294 8.50 27.41 18.01
CA VAL A 294 7.74 26.22 17.60
C VAL A 294 6.23 26.42 17.60
N ALA A 295 5.72 27.52 18.15
CA ALA A 295 4.30 27.85 18.17
C ALA A 295 3.81 28.26 16.76
N VAL A 296 2.82 27.55 16.25
CA VAL A 296 2.21 27.80 14.94
C VAL A 296 0.96 28.67 15.07
N HIS A 297 0.14 28.45 16.11
CA HIS A 297 -1.09 29.20 16.33
C HIS A 297 -1.57 29.15 17.77
N HIS A 298 -2.23 30.21 18.27
CA HIS A 298 -2.88 30.24 19.57
C HIS A 298 -4.39 30.38 19.44
N TYR A 299 -5.13 29.53 20.15
CA TYR A 299 -6.58 29.61 20.25
C TYR A 299 -6.93 30.45 21.50
N THR A 300 -7.43 31.67 21.27
CA THR A 300 -7.63 32.67 22.34
C THR A 300 -9.06 33.20 22.47
N LYS A 301 -9.99 32.79 21.60
CA LYS A 301 -11.32 33.42 21.51
C LYS A 301 -12.41 32.71 22.30
N SER A 302 -12.51 31.39 22.15
CA SER A 302 -13.64 30.61 22.69
C SER A 302 -13.19 29.41 23.53
N PHE A 303 -11.95 28.96 23.35
CA PHE A 303 -11.32 27.87 24.07
C PHE A 303 -9.82 28.17 24.15
N ARG A 304 -9.14 27.58 25.13
CA ARG A 304 -7.70 27.72 25.34
C ARG A 304 -6.96 26.60 24.63
N GLY A 305 -5.86 26.94 23.98
CA GLY A 305 -4.93 25.98 23.44
C GLY A 305 -3.97 26.60 22.44
N PHE A 306 -3.13 25.77 21.86
CA PHE A 306 -2.22 26.18 20.79
C PHE A 306 -1.96 25.02 19.83
N SER A 307 -1.42 25.34 18.66
CA SER A 307 -0.80 24.35 17.77
C SER A 307 0.68 24.66 17.63
N ALA A 308 1.52 23.63 17.63
CA ALA A 308 2.97 23.77 17.64
C ALA A 308 3.63 22.59 16.91
N MET A 309 4.85 22.81 16.44
CA MET A 309 5.72 21.76 15.91
C MET A 309 6.41 21.08 17.10
N LEU A 310 6.03 19.84 17.43
CA LEU A 310 6.53 19.11 18.62
C LEU A 310 7.04 17.71 18.28
N THR A 311 7.99 17.21 19.07
CA THR A 311 8.41 15.81 19.03
C THR A 311 7.37 14.92 19.69
N THR A 312 7.40 13.61 19.42
CA THR A 312 6.55 12.64 20.12
C THR A 312 6.76 12.70 21.64
N ASP A 313 8.01 12.83 22.09
CA ASP A 313 8.36 12.91 23.51
C ASP A 313 7.88 14.21 24.16
N GLN A 314 7.95 15.34 23.45
CA GLN A 314 7.39 16.61 23.90
C GLN A 314 5.86 16.53 24.01
N THR A 315 5.22 15.88 23.03
CA THR A 315 3.77 15.67 22.99
C THR A 315 3.28 14.82 24.16
N GLN A 316 3.99 13.72 24.48
CA GLN A 316 3.64 12.85 25.61
C GLN A 316 3.76 13.60 26.94
N ARG A 317 4.86 14.33 27.14
CA ARG A 317 5.04 15.19 28.33
C ARG A 317 4.00 16.31 28.42
N LEU A 318 3.57 16.85 27.29
CA LEU A 318 2.53 17.88 27.23
C LEU A 318 1.16 17.29 27.60
N ALA A 319 0.85 16.07 27.16
CA ALA A 319 -0.39 15.35 27.46
C ALA A 319 -0.52 14.91 28.92
N GLU A 320 0.60 14.77 29.64
CA GLU A 320 0.63 14.43 31.07
C GLU A 320 0.32 15.63 31.98
N ARG A 321 0.25 16.86 31.44
CA ARG A 321 0.01 18.06 32.26
C ARG A 321 -1.47 18.22 32.59
N ASN A 322 -1.76 18.49 33.87
CA ASN A 322 -3.13 18.76 34.35
C ASN A 322 -3.82 19.93 33.64
N SER A 323 -3.06 20.88 33.08
CA SER A 323 -3.58 22.03 32.34
C SER A 323 -3.91 21.73 30.86
N VAL A 324 -3.68 20.51 30.40
CA VAL A 324 -3.88 20.09 29.01
C VAL A 324 -4.93 18.98 28.97
N VAL A 325 -6.03 19.21 28.26
CA VAL A 325 -7.16 18.27 28.13
C VAL A 325 -6.83 17.15 27.17
N SER A 326 -6.20 17.48 26.05
CA SER A 326 -5.77 16.50 25.05
C SER A 326 -4.71 17.10 24.13
N VAL A 327 -3.82 16.23 23.65
CA VAL A 327 -2.86 16.59 22.61
C VAL A 327 -3.03 15.62 21.46
N PHE A 328 -3.23 16.14 20.25
CA PHE A 328 -3.43 15.35 19.07
C PHE A 328 -2.77 16.00 17.88
N GLU A 329 -2.28 15.19 16.95
CA GLU A 329 -1.68 15.67 15.72
C GLU A 329 -2.69 16.51 14.94
N SER A 330 -2.25 17.67 14.45
CA SER A 330 -3.05 18.58 13.63
C SER A 330 -3.40 17.90 12.31
N ARG A 331 -4.70 17.84 12.01
CA ARG A 331 -5.24 17.24 10.79
C ARG A 331 -6.18 18.25 10.11
N MET A 332 -6.11 18.31 8.79
CA MET A 332 -7.01 19.12 7.99
C MET A 332 -8.39 18.45 7.86
N ASN A 333 -9.47 19.24 7.90
CA ASN A 333 -10.86 18.78 7.71
C ASN A 333 -11.32 18.94 6.24
N LYS A 334 -12.32 18.13 5.82
CA LYS A 334 -12.56 17.67 4.43
C LYS A 334 -13.47 18.54 3.54
N ILE A 335 -13.37 18.33 2.21
CA ILE A 335 -14.45 18.45 1.19
C ILE A 335 -14.63 17.05 0.52
N HIS A 336 -15.85 16.66 0.10
CA HIS A 336 -16.25 15.26 -0.17
C HIS A 336 -15.88 14.69 -1.57
N THR A 337 -15.20 13.53 -1.61
CA THR A 337 -14.88 12.65 -2.77
C THR A 337 -14.87 11.16 -2.31
N THR A 338 -14.79 10.14 -3.20
CA THR A 338 -15.13 8.71 -2.92
C THR A 338 -14.10 7.89 -2.10
N HIS A 339 -13.69 8.46 -0.96
CA HIS A 339 -13.22 7.82 0.27
C HIS A 339 -11.82 7.18 0.35
N SER A 340 -11.40 6.30 -0.57
CA SER A 340 -10.11 5.58 -0.38
C SER A 340 -8.89 6.51 -0.34
N TRP A 341 -8.80 7.44 -1.29
CA TRP A 341 -7.71 8.43 -1.36
C TRP A 341 -7.76 9.47 -0.25
N GLN A 342 -8.95 9.72 0.32
CA GLN A 342 -9.10 10.62 1.46
C GLN A 342 -8.47 10.02 2.73
N ILE A 343 -8.65 8.72 2.96
CA ILE A 343 -8.03 8.01 4.09
C ILE A 343 -6.51 8.02 3.97
N LEU A 344 -6.02 7.90 2.73
CA LEU A 344 -4.59 7.96 2.44
C LEU A 344 -4.01 9.38 2.44
N GLY A 345 -4.85 10.43 2.55
CA GLY A 345 -4.41 11.81 2.70
C GLY A 345 -3.66 12.40 1.49
N ILE A 346 -3.83 11.83 0.28
CA ILE A 346 -3.08 12.25 -0.91
C ILE A 346 -3.27 13.74 -1.25
N ASP A 347 -4.47 14.28 -1.01
CA ASP A 347 -4.79 15.68 -1.27
C ASP A 347 -3.94 16.66 -0.44
N TYR A 348 -3.29 16.17 0.62
CA TYR A 348 -2.43 16.96 1.50
C TYR A 348 -0.95 16.86 1.17
N ILE A 349 -0.55 16.01 0.21
CA ILE A 349 0.86 15.84 -0.16
C ILE A 349 1.47 17.18 -0.58
N GLN A 350 0.76 17.95 -1.43
CA GLN A 350 1.25 19.25 -1.89
C GLN A 350 1.41 20.25 -0.74
N GLN A 351 0.44 20.30 0.16
CA GLN A 351 0.41 21.23 1.28
C GLN A 351 1.49 20.93 2.33
N TYR A 352 1.62 19.66 2.76
CA TYR A 352 2.59 19.28 3.80
C TYR A 352 4.04 19.28 3.30
N ASN A 353 4.25 19.01 2.00
CA ASN A 353 5.58 18.96 1.41
C ASN A 353 5.94 20.23 0.63
N GLN A 354 5.13 21.29 0.74
CA GLN A 354 5.34 22.59 0.08
C GLN A 354 5.59 22.46 -1.45
N LEU A 355 4.92 21.50 -2.10
CA LEU A 355 5.09 21.27 -3.54
C LEU A 355 4.28 22.28 -4.35
N PRO A 356 4.73 22.66 -5.57
CA PRO A 356 3.96 23.54 -6.45
C PRO A 356 2.55 22.99 -6.74
N MET A 357 1.53 23.86 -6.80
CA MET A 357 0.12 23.47 -7.04
C MET A 357 -0.08 22.72 -8.37
N GLU A 358 0.73 23.01 -9.39
CA GLU A 358 0.72 22.31 -10.69
C GLU A 358 1.88 21.30 -10.79
N VAL A 359 1.73 20.12 -10.17
CA VAL A 359 2.63 18.99 -10.49
C VAL A 359 2.18 18.41 -11.83
N LYS A 360 2.58 19.05 -12.94
CA LYS A 360 2.51 18.42 -14.27
C LYS A 360 3.43 17.21 -14.26
N SER A 361 2.85 16.02 -14.10
CA SER A 361 3.62 14.79 -14.03
C SER A 361 3.90 14.26 -15.43
N ASN A 362 5.17 14.04 -15.72
CA ASN A 362 5.62 13.28 -16.89
C ASN A 362 5.88 11.80 -16.53
N VAL A 363 5.41 11.37 -15.34
CA VAL A 363 5.50 9.97 -14.91
C VAL A 363 4.48 9.14 -15.68
N ILE A 364 4.94 8.02 -16.22
CA ILE A 364 4.15 7.06 -16.99
C ILE A 364 4.03 5.79 -16.15
N VAL A 365 2.79 5.40 -15.84
CA VAL A 365 2.49 4.14 -15.15
C VAL A 365 2.00 3.13 -16.19
N GLY A 366 2.77 2.05 -16.36
CA GLY A 366 2.36 0.88 -17.13
C GLY A 366 1.40 0.02 -16.32
N VAL A 367 0.24 -0.33 -16.88
CA VAL A 367 -0.75 -1.21 -16.27
C VAL A 367 -0.83 -2.48 -17.09
N ILE A 368 -0.44 -3.62 -16.49
CA ILE A 368 -0.50 -4.94 -17.12
C ILE A 368 -1.72 -5.66 -16.57
N ASP A 369 -2.78 -5.77 -17.38
CA ASP A 369 -4.11 -6.20 -16.93
C ASP A 369 -4.99 -6.71 -18.11
N THR A 370 -6.32 -6.66 -17.99
CA THR A 370 -7.30 -7.06 -19.02
C THR A 370 -7.53 -6.01 -20.11
N GLY A 371 -6.82 -4.88 -20.04
CA GLY A 371 -6.97 -3.73 -20.93
C GLY A 371 -7.53 -2.50 -20.22
N VAL A 372 -8.07 -1.57 -20.99
CA VAL A 372 -8.79 -0.37 -20.52
C VAL A 372 -10.03 -0.13 -21.38
N TRP A 373 -11.05 0.51 -20.81
CA TRP A 373 -12.15 1.11 -21.56
C TRP A 373 -11.88 2.60 -21.78
N PRO A 374 -11.25 2.99 -22.91
CA PRO A 374 -10.72 4.35 -23.09
C PRO A 374 -11.81 5.42 -23.13
N GLU A 375 -13.04 5.06 -23.49
CA GLU A 375 -14.17 6.00 -23.53
C GLU A 375 -14.70 6.38 -22.14
N SER A 376 -14.21 5.76 -21.06
CA SER A 376 -14.60 6.15 -19.70
C SER A 376 -14.18 7.59 -19.40
N HIS A 377 -15.06 8.36 -18.75
CA HIS A 377 -14.74 9.71 -18.27
C HIS A 377 -13.51 9.78 -17.35
N SER A 378 -13.17 8.66 -16.70
CA SER A 378 -11.97 8.54 -15.88
C SER A 378 -10.66 8.61 -16.69
N PHE A 379 -10.70 8.50 -18.02
CA PHE A 379 -9.50 8.61 -18.87
C PHE A 379 -9.53 9.83 -19.78
N SER A 380 -10.32 10.85 -19.43
CA SER A 380 -10.22 12.17 -20.05
C SER A 380 -8.80 12.71 -19.90
N ASP A 381 -8.21 13.15 -21.01
CA ASP A 381 -6.88 13.76 -21.09
C ASP A 381 -6.91 15.28 -20.87
N SER A 382 -8.08 15.85 -20.55
CA SER A 382 -8.24 17.27 -20.26
C SER A 382 -7.31 17.73 -19.14
N GLY A 383 -6.53 18.78 -19.42
CA GLY A 383 -5.52 19.32 -18.50
C GLY A 383 -4.16 18.62 -18.55
N LEU A 384 -4.03 17.53 -19.31
CA LEU A 384 -2.73 16.91 -19.56
C LEU A 384 -2.02 17.59 -20.74
N GLY A 385 -0.70 17.75 -20.62
CA GLY A 385 0.14 18.25 -21.71
C GLY A 385 0.36 17.22 -22.83
N PRO A 386 1.26 17.47 -23.80
CA PRO A 386 1.63 16.46 -24.80
C PRO A 386 2.22 15.20 -24.15
N VAL A 387 2.14 14.06 -24.86
CA VAL A 387 2.76 12.80 -24.43
C VAL A 387 4.27 13.00 -24.19
N PRO A 388 4.84 12.52 -23.06
CA PRO A 388 6.26 12.66 -22.80
C PRO A 388 7.12 12.07 -23.93
N LYS A 389 8.09 12.83 -24.44
CA LYS A 389 8.95 12.43 -25.58
C LYS A 389 9.76 11.14 -25.35
N LYS A 390 9.94 10.73 -24.10
CA LYS A 390 10.63 9.49 -23.73
C LYS A 390 9.80 8.24 -24.03
N PHE A 391 8.48 8.38 -24.12
CA PHE A 391 7.58 7.26 -24.35
C PHE A 391 7.68 6.80 -25.81
N LYS A 392 7.87 5.50 -26.01
CA LYS A 392 7.96 4.91 -27.37
C LYS A 392 6.77 4.02 -27.72
N GLY A 393 5.87 3.79 -26.77
CA GLY A 393 4.80 2.82 -26.93
C GLY A 393 3.83 3.15 -28.03
N GLY A 394 3.35 2.08 -28.67
CA GLY A 394 2.39 2.12 -29.75
C GLY A 394 1.50 0.88 -29.73
N CYS A 395 0.39 0.96 -30.43
CA CYS A 395 -0.47 -0.19 -30.64
C CYS A 395 0.17 -1.11 -31.72
N VAL A 396 0.62 -2.29 -31.30
CA VAL A 396 1.10 -3.33 -32.21
C VAL A 396 -0.12 -4.06 -32.78
N THR A 397 -0.29 -3.99 -34.11
CA THR A 397 -1.40 -4.65 -34.83
C THR A 397 -0.91 -5.91 -35.55
N GLY A 398 -1.85 -6.81 -35.88
CA GLY A 398 -1.58 -8.04 -36.63
C GLY A 398 -2.77 -8.44 -37.52
N ASP A 399 -2.61 -9.51 -38.29
CA ASP A 399 -3.57 -9.89 -39.35
C ASP A 399 -5.02 -10.12 -38.86
N ALA A 400 -5.19 -10.51 -37.59
CA ALA A 400 -6.49 -10.65 -36.91
C ALA A 400 -6.65 -9.73 -35.68
N PHE A 401 -5.76 -8.74 -35.52
CA PHE A 401 -5.69 -7.87 -34.34
C PHE A 401 -5.54 -6.41 -34.78
N THR A 402 -6.67 -5.70 -34.86
CA THR A 402 -6.70 -4.31 -35.31
C THR A 402 -6.38 -3.34 -34.18
N SER A 403 -6.17 -2.07 -34.51
CA SER A 403 -6.01 -1.01 -33.49
C SER A 403 -7.22 -0.84 -32.58
N SER A 404 -8.40 -1.29 -32.99
CA SER A 404 -9.60 -1.29 -32.15
C SER A 404 -9.58 -2.40 -31.08
N ASN A 405 -8.74 -3.42 -31.27
CA ASN A 405 -8.49 -4.51 -30.34
C ASN A 405 -7.33 -4.23 -29.39
N CYS A 406 -6.42 -3.33 -29.77
CA CYS A 406 -5.37 -2.86 -28.88
C CYS A 406 -6.03 -2.41 -27.58
N ASN A 407 -5.59 -3.05 -26.49
CA ASN A 407 -5.90 -2.70 -25.12
C ASN A 407 -7.38 -2.56 -24.72
N ARG A 408 -8.38 -2.90 -25.55
CA ARG A 408 -9.79 -2.77 -25.14
C ARG A 408 -10.16 -3.79 -24.06
N ASP A 409 -10.73 -3.29 -22.97
CA ASP A 409 -11.14 -4.10 -21.82
C ASP A 409 -12.51 -4.74 -22.02
N SER A 410 -12.53 -6.06 -22.06
CA SER A 410 -13.75 -6.89 -22.16
C SER A 410 -14.16 -7.51 -20.82
N ASP A 411 -13.37 -7.30 -19.75
CA ASP A 411 -13.59 -7.89 -18.42
C ASP A 411 -13.95 -6.82 -17.37
N GLY A 412 -13.36 -5.64 -17.48
CA GLY A 412 -13.58 -4.50 -16.59
C GLY A 412 -12.50 -4.34 -15.51
N HIS A 413 -11.79 -5.42 -15.16
CA HIS A 413 -10.76 -5.38 -14.13
C HIS A 413 -9.65 -4.37 -14.43
N GLY A 414 -9.11 -4.35 -15.65
CA GLY A 414 -8.07 -3.42 -16.07
C GLY A 414 -8.52 -1.95 -16.11
N THR A 415 -9.76 -1.69 -16.51
CA THR A 415 -10.38 -0.36 -16.41
C THR A 415 -10.45 0.12 -14.95
N HIS A 416 -10.77 -0.78 -14.03
CA HIS A 416 -10.86 -0.50 -12.60
C HIS A 416 -9.50 -0.21 -11.97
N THR A 417 -8.50 -1.03 -12.27
CA THR A 417 -7.14 -0.86 -11.76
C THR A 417 -6.49 0.40 -12.34
N ALA A 418 -6.60 0.63 -13.65
CA ALA A 418 -6.04 1.82 -14.31
C ALA A 418 -6.66 3.13 -13.80
N SER A 419 -7.99 3.19 -13.64
CA SER A 419 -8.67 4.36 -13.09
C SER A 419 -8.38 4.58 -11.60
N THR A 420 -8.10 3.50 -10.85
CA THR A 420 -7.59 3.63 -9.47
C THR A 420 -6.19 4.27 -9.47
N VAL A 421 -5.29 3.92 -10.39
CA VAL A 421 -3.96 4.55 -10.46
C VAL A 421 -4.05 6.04 -10.76
N ALA A 422 -4.62 6.40 -11.92
CA ALA A 422 -4.51 7.75 -12.48
C ALA A 422 -5.81 8.24 -13.14
N GLY A 423 -6.97 7.75 -12.70
CA GLY A 423 -8.25 8.22 -13.20
C GLY A 423 -8.45 9.73 -12.97
N SER A 424 -8.89 10.43 -14.00
CA SER A 424 -9.31 11.82 -13.92
C SER A 424 -10.50 11.98 -12.95
N PRO A 425 -10.64 13.12 -12.25
CA PRO A 425 -11.76 13.34 -11.35
C PRO A 425 -13.11 13.31 -12.09
N VAL A 426 -14.03 12.47 -11.64
CA VAL A 426 -15.39 12.36 -12.17
C VAL A 426 -16.41 12.48 -11.04
N ALA A 427 -17.22 13.54 -11.10
CA ALA A 427 -18.29 13.78 -10.15
C ALA A 427 -19.44 12.76 -10.32
N ASN A 428 -20.19 12.52 -9.24
CA ASN A 428 -21.38 11.65 -9.20
C ASN A 428 -21.14 10.19 -9.64
N ALA A 429 -19.90 9.70 -9.52
CA ALA A 429 -19.57 8.31 -9.75
C ALA A 429 -20.20 7.43 -8.65
N SER A 430 -20.89 6.37 -9.05
CA SER A 430 -21.52 5.42 -8.13
C SER A 430 -21.82 4.08 -8.82
N LEU A 431 -21.92 3.01 -8.04
CA LEU A 431 -22.52 1.76 -8.50
C LEU A 431 -24.01 1.80 -8.18
N LEU A 432 -24.83 2.26 -9.13
CA LEU A 432 -26.30 2.37 -8.96
C LEU A 432 -26.69 3.14 -7.69
N GLY A 433 -26.00 4.26 -7.42
CA GLY A 433 -26.18 5.07 -6.21
C GLY A 433 -25.35 4.62 -5.00
N ILE A 434 -24.83 3.39 -4.98
CA ILE A 434 -23.96 2.90 -3.91
C ILE A 434 -22.57 3.54 -4.04
N GLY A 435 -22.05 4.03 -2.91
CA GLY A 435 -20.71 4.62 -2.83
C GLY A 435 -20.58 5.97 -3.54
N GLY A 436 -21.69 6.65 -3.80
CA GLY A 436 -21.75 7.89 -4.58
C GLY A 436 -20.80 8.99 -4.10
N GLY A 437 -20.12 9.64 -5.04
CA GLY A 437 -19.28 10.82 -4.81
C GLY A 437 -18.43 11.17 -6.04
N SER A 438 -17.34 11.91 -5.84
CA SER A 438 -16.35 12.14 -6.90
C SER A 438 -15.28 11.04 -6.92
N ALA A 439 -15.22 10.25 -8.00
CA ALA A 439 -14.18 9.25 -8.22
C ALA A 439 -12.94 9.87 -8.83
N ARG A 440 -11.75 9.39 -8.46
CA ARG A 440 -10.46 9.75 -9.06
C ARG A 440 -9.42 8.69 -8.76
N GLY A 441 -8.34 8.69 -9.53
CA GLY A 441 -7.12 7.98 -9.18
C GLY A 441 -6.29 8.69 -8.11
N GLY A 442 -5.28 7.99 -7.62
CA GLY A 442 -4.33 8.54 -6.66
C GLY A 442 -3.45 9.61 -7.29
N ALA A 443 -3.02 9.38 -8.53
CA ALA A 443 -2.15 10.27 -9.31
C ALA A 443 -2.83 10.73 -10.63
N PRO A 444 -3.87 11.58 -10.60
CA PRO A 444 -4.62 11.98 -11.81
C PRO A 444 -3.77 12.70 -12.88
N CYS A 445 -2.60 13.23 -12.51
CA CYS A 445 -1.70 13.89 -13.45
C CYS A 445 -0.69 12.93 -14.11
N ALA A 446 -0.62 11.66 -13.68
CA ALA A 446 0.26 10.66 -14.28
C ALA A 446 -0.31 10.15 -15.62
N ARG A 447 0.57 9.68 -16.51
CA ARG A 447 0.16 9.04 -17.77
C ARG A 447 -0.05 7.56 -17.55
N LEU A 448 -0.98 6.96 -18.28
CA LEU A 448 -1.22 5.52 -18.31
C LEU A 448 -0.72 4.93 -19.64
N ALA A 449 0.02 3.83 -19.55
CA ALA A 449 0.33 2.96 -20.69
C ALA A 449 -0.27 1.58 -20.39
N ILE A 450 -1.13 1.08 -21.28
CA ILE A 450 -1.94 -0.10 -21.00
C ILE A 450 -1.44 -1.29 -21.82
N TYR A 451 -1.06 -2.36 -21.12
CA TYR A 451 -0.58 -3.60 -21.71
C TYR A 451 -1.55 -4.71 -21.36
N LYS A 452 -2.28 -5.21 -22.36
CA LYS A 452 -3.27 -6.26 -22.16
C LYS A 452 -2.59 -7.62 -22.20
N ALA A 453 -2.40 -8.23 -21.04
CA ALA A 453 -1.82 -9.57 -20.90
C ALA A 453 -2.83 -10.62 -20.40
N CYS A 454 -4.04 -10.19 -20.04
CA CYS A 454 -5.09 -11.03 -19.52
C CYS A 454 -6.29 -11.07 -20.48
N TRP A 455 -6.79 -12.28 -20.72
CA TRP A 455 -7.89 -12.59 -21.63
C TRP A 455 -8.97 -13.41 -20.92
N PHE A 456 -10.03 -13.79 -21.65
CA PHE A 456 -11.05 -14.69 -21.13
C PHE A 456 -10.42 -16.06 -20.81
N GLY A 457 -10.28 -16.38 -19.52
CA GLY A 457 -9.64 -17.63 -19.06
C GLY A 457 -8.31 -17.43 -18.31
N GLY A 458 -7.78 -16.22 -18.23
CA GLY A 458 -6.62 -15.88 -17.40
C GLY A 458 -5.54 -15.09 -18.13
N CYS A 459 -4.37 -15.00 -17.50
CA CYS A 459 -3.20 -14.29 -18.02
C CYS A 459 -2.10 -15.31 -18.33
N SER A 460 -1.68 -15.43 -19.58
CA SER A 460 -0.66 -16.41 -19.95
C SER A 460 0.74 -15.92 -19.56
N ALA A 461 1.63 -16.85 -19.18
CA ALA A 461 3.01 -16.50 -18.83
C ALA A 461 3.76 -15.79 -19.98
N ALA A 462 3.46 -16.20 -21.23
CA ALA A 462 4.05 -15.61 -22.42
C ALA A 462 3.58 -14.17 -22.63
N ASP A 463 2.28 -13.90 -22.50
CA ASP A 463 1.73 -12.55 -22.64
C ASP A 463 2.22 -11.61 -21.53
N ILE A 464 2.35 -12.12 -20.30
CA ILE A 464 2.90 -11.34 -19.18
C ILE A 464 4.35 -10.94 -19.45
N LEU A 465 5.19 -11.88 -19.91
CA LEU A 465 6.57 -11.57 -20.25
C LEU A 465 6.68 -10.60 -21.42
N SER A 466 5.87 -10.77 -22.47
CA SER A 466 5.82 -9.84 -23.61
C SER A 466 5.42 -8.44 -23.15
N ALA A 467 4.37 -8.32 -22.34
CA ALA A 467 3.90 -7.05 -21.80
C ALA A 467 4.95 -6.37 -20.91
N LEU A 468 5.70 -7.15 -20.11
CA LEU A 468 6.80 -6.62 -19.32
C LEU A 468 7.94 -6.12 -20.20
N ASP A 469 8.34 -6.88 -21.22
CA ASP A 469 9.41 -6.51 -22.14
C ASP A 469 9.08 -5.22 -22.90
N ASP A 470 7.89 -5.16 -23.51
CA ASP A 470 7.40 -3.98 -24.23
C ASP A 470 7.32 -2.77 -23.30
N ALA A 471 6.75 -2.92 -22.10
CA ALA A 471 6.62 -1.80 -21.17
C ALA A 471 7.97 -1.24 -20.72
N ILE A 472 8.98 -2.10 -20.55
CA ILE A 472 10.34 -1.69 -20.21
C ILE A 472 10.96 -0.89 -21.37
N ASP A 473 10.85 -1.36 -22.61
CA ASP A 473 11.42 -0.63 -23.76
C ASP A 473 10.68 0.69 -24.06
N ASP A 474 9.36 0.70 -23.86
CA ASP A 474 8.49 1.86 -24.03
C ASP A 474 8.81 3.01 -23.07
N GLY A 475 9.57 2.73 -22.00
CA GLY A 475 10.07 3.73 -21.08
C GLY A 475 9.06 4.16 -20.03
N VAL A 476 8.24 3.22 -19.53
CA VAL A 476 7.40 3.45 -18.35
C VAL A 476 8.27 3.70 -17.10
N ASP A 477 7.76 4.43 -16.12
CA ASP A 477 8.48 4.73 -14.88
C ASP A 477 8.11 3.78 -13.74
N ILE A 478 6.86 3.35 -13.70
CA ILE A 478 6.27 2.47 -12.69
C ILE A 478 5.42 1.42 -13.41
N LEU A 479 5.41 0.20 -12.91
CA LEU A 479 4.55 -0.89 -13.38
C LEU A 479 3.55 -1.30 -12.28
N SER A 480 2.29 -1.44 -12.67
CA SER A 480 1.19 -1.90 -11.82
C SER A 480 0.70 -3.26 -12.32
N LEU A 481 0.89 -4.31 -11.52
CA LEU A 481 0.54 -5.69 -11.85
C LEU A 481 -0.48 -6.23 -10.84
N SER A 482 -1.76 -6.15 -11.19
CA SER A 482 -2.85 -6.68 -10.38
C SER A 482 -3.14 -8.16 -10.66
N LEU A 483 -2.07 -8.94 -10.89
CA LEU A 483 -2.08 -10.35 -11.24
C LEU A 483 -0.91 -11.07 -10.57
N GLY A 484 -0.98 -12.40 -10.49
CA GLY A 484 0.07 -13.21 -9.90
C GLY A 484 -0.14 -14.70 -10.16
N PRO A 485 0.94 -15.50 -10.06
CA PRO A 485 0.86 -16.96 -10.15
C PRO A 485 0.02 -17.56 -9.02
N LEU A 486 -0.46 -18.79 -9.22
CA LEU A 486 -1.06 -19.56 -8.14
C LEU A 486 0.03 -20.09 -7.18
N PRO A 487 -0.16 -20.02 -5.86
CA PRO A 487 0.74 -20.65 -4.91
C PRO A 487 0.61 -22.20 -4.97
N PRO A 488 1.66 -22.97 -4.57
CA PRO A 488 2.96 -22.49 -4.08
C PRO A 488 3.95 -22.16 -5.21
N LEU A 489 4.72 -21.10 -5.00
CA LEU A 489 5.86 -20.73 -5.84
C LEU A 489 7.07 -21.63 -5.58
N ARG A 490 7.79 -21.97 -6.66
CA ARG A 490 8.94 -22.88 -6.59
C ARG A 490 10.28 -22.14 -6.61
N SER A 491 10.44 -21.21 -7.55
CA SER A 491 11.72 -20.55 -7.82
C SER A 491 11.50 -19.20 -8.50
N TYR A 492 12.40 -18.25 -8.25
CA TYR A 492 12.42 -16.97 -8.96
C TYR A 492 12.76 -17.13 -10.45
N PHE A 493 13.45 -18.21 -10.84
CA PHE A 493 13.88 -18.47 -12.22
C PHE A 493 12.85 -19.24 -13.06
N GLU A 494 11.77 -19.72 -12.44
CA GLU A 494 10.65 -20.38 -13.14
C GLU A 494 9.38 -19.52 -13.13
N ASP A 495 9.44 -18.36 -12.47
CA ASP A 495 8.31 -17.42 -12.40
C ASP A 495 8.49 -16.28 -13.43
N PRO A 496 7.64 -16.20 -14.46
CA PRO A 496 7.73 -15.18 -15.50
C PRO A 496 7.67 -13.75 -14.93
N ILE A 497 6.89 -13.53 -13.85
CA ILE A 497 6.80 -12.21 -13.23
C ILE A 497 8.13 -11.87 -12.55
N SER A 498 8.69 -12.77 -11.74
CA SER A 498 10.01 -12.57 -11.12
C SER A 498 11.09 -12.24 -12.16
N ILE A 499 11.10 -12.93 -13.29
CA ILE A 499 12.08 -12.70 -14.39
C ILE A 499 11.88 -11.33 -15.04
N GLY A 500 10.70 -11.03 -15.57
CA GLY A 500 10.48 -9.77 -16.28
C GLY A 500 10.62 -8.55 -15.37
N THR A 501 10.18 -8.67 -14.10
CA THR A 501 10.31 -7.59 -13.12
C THR A 501 11.75 -7.37 -12.64
N PHE A 502 12.62 -8.38 -12.72
CA PHE A 502 14.06 -8.19 -12.48
C PHE A 502 14.65 -7.25 -13.53
N HIS A 503 14.30 -7.44 -14.82
CA HIS A 503 14.75 -6.56 -15.89
C HIS A 503 14.17 -5.15 -15.76
N ALA A 504 12.91 -5.02 -15.34
CA ALA A 504 12.32 -3.72 -15.00
C ALA A 504 13.13 -3.03 -13.89
N PHE A 505 13.47 -3.75 -12.83
CA PHE A 505 14.27 -3.22 -11.73
C PHE A 505 15.66 -2.76 -12.19
N GLN A 506 16.34 -3.52 -13.06
CA GLN A 506 17.63 -3.13 -13.66
C GLN A 506 17.55 -1.83 -14.46
N LYS A 507 16.39 -1.55 -15.05
CA LYS A 507 16.11 -0.32 -15.81
C LYS A 507 15.58 0.82 -14.93
N GLY A 508 15.53 0.64 -13.62
CA GLY A 508 15.09 1.66 -12.68
C GLY A 508 13.57 1.80 -12.58
N ILE A 509 12.81 0.80 -13.02
CA ILE A 509 11.34 0.77 -13.02
C ILE A 509 10.86 -0.01 -11.78
N LEU A 510 10.06 0.64 -10.94
CA LEU A 510 9.45 -0.03 -9.79
C LEU A 510 8.22 -0.81 -10.22
N VAL A 511 8.12 -2.06 -9.76
CA VAL A 511 6.94 -2.89 -9.96
C VAL A 511 6.17 -3.02 -8.65
N SER A 512 4.93 -2.51 -8.63
CA SER A 512 3.92 -2.79 -7.61
C SER A 512 3.09 -3.99 -8.07
N ALA A 513 2.95 -5.01 -7.23
CA ALA A 513 2.18 -6.20 -7.57
C ALA A 513 1.29 -6.67 -6.41
N SER A 514 0.14 -7.25 -6.73
CA SER A 514 -0.79 -7.78 -5.73
C SER A 514 -0.21 -9.00 -4.99
N GLY A 515 -0.54 -9.14 -3.71
CA GLY A 515 -0.04 -10.25 -2.87
C GLY A 515 -0.78 -11.57 -3.04
N GLY A 516 -1.96 -11.57 -3.67
CA GLY A 516 -2.85 -12.74 -3.79
C GLY A 516 -4.05 -12.71 -2.85
N ASN A 517 -5.05 -13.55 -3.12
CA ASN A 517 -6.34 -13.58 -2.41
C ASN A 517 -6.65 -14.95 -1.77
N PHE A 518 -5.61 -15.64 -1.29
CA PHE A 518 -5.71 -16.94 -0.61
C PHE A 518 -5.39 -16.77 0.87
N PHE A 519 -6.30 -17.11 1.79
CA PHE A 519 -6.14 -16.75 3.20
C PHE A 519 -5.16 -17.61 4.03
N PHE A 520 -4.53 -18.64 3.46
CA PHE A 520 -3.63 -19.54 4.20
C PHE A 520 -2.21 -18.97 4.36
N PRO A 521 -1.46 -19.32 5.41
CA PRO A 521 -0.04 -18.97 5.53
C PRO A 521 0.78 -19.47 4.34
N GLY A 522 1.79 -18.70 3.92
CA GLY A 522 2.69 -19.06 2.83
C GLY A 522 2.06 -19.01 1.43
N THR A 523 0.96 -18.27 1.28
CA THR A 523 0.25 -18.12 -0.01
C THR A 523 0.52 -16.80 -0.70
N ALA A 524 1.30 -15.90 -0.08
CA ALA A 524 1.74 -14.67 -0.73
C ALA A 524 2.46 -14.99 -2.04
N THR A 525 2.11 -14.24 -3.08
CA THR A 525 2.67 -14.34 -4.44
C THR A 525 3.50 -13.09 -4.74
N ASN A 526 4.14 -13.04 -5.91
CA ASN A 526 4.99 -11.92 -6.32
C ASN A 526 6.09 -11.62 -5.28
N VAL A 527 6.70 -12.66 -4.72
CA VAL A 527 7.53 -12.60 -3.50
C VAL A 527 8.99 -12.21 -3.73
N ALA A 528 9.41 -11.94 -4.97
CA ALA A 528 10.76 -11.51 -5.24
C ALA A 528 11.09 -10.18 -4.52
N PRO A 529 12.31 -10.00 -4.00
CA PRO A 529 12.65 -8.79 -3.24
C PRO A 529 12.63 -7.52 -4.10
N TRP A 530 12.82 -7.62 -5.41
CA TRP A 530 12.75 -6.47 -6.32
C TRP A 530 11.31 -6.04 -6.69
N ILE A 531 10.29 -6.79 -6.26
CA ILE A 531 8.86 -6.44 -6.44
C ILE A 531 8.31 -5.83 -5.15
N LEU A 532 7.53 -4.75 -5.23
CA LEU A 532 6.76 -4.22 -4.11
C LEU A 532 5.41 -4.94 -4.01
N THR A 533 5.31 -5.90 -3.08
CA THR A 533 4.13 -6.78 -2.94
C THR A 533 3.10 -6.19 -1.97
N VAL A 534 1.85 -6.13 -2.40
CA VAL A 534 0.80 -5.38 -1.70
C VAL A 534 -0.31 -6.29 -1.17
N GLY A 535 -0.51 -6.28 0.14
CA GLY A 535 -1.66 -6.87 0.82
C GLY A 535 -2.92 -5.99 0.74
N ALA A 536 -4.08 -6.52 1.15
CA ALA A 536 -5.34 -5.78 1.12
C ALA A 536 -5.86 -5.48 2.54
N SER A 537 -6.11 -4.19 2.82
CA SER A 537 -6.81 -3.74 4.01
C SER A 537 -8.20 -3.19 3.67
N SER A 538 -9.09 -3.22 4.67
CA SER A 538 -10.37 -2.53 4.61
C SER A 538 -10.20 -1.02 4.82
N MET A 539 -11.30 -0.30 4.60
CA MET A 539 -11.46 1.12 4.93
C MET A 539 -12.62 1.29 5.92
N ASP A 540 -12.82 2.51 6.43
CA ASP A 540 -13.93 2.90 7.30
C ASP A 540 -15.30 2.91 6.60
N ARG A 541 -15.34 2.86 5.26
CA ARG A 541 -16.57 2.60 4.52
C ARG A 541 -16.98 1.13 4.59
N GLU A 542 -18.05 0.89 5.32
CA GLU A 542 -18.79 -0.38 5.31
C GLU A 542 -20.00 -0.30 4.37
N LEU A 543 -20.08 -1.23 3.44
CA LEU A 543 -21.25 -1.41 2.58
C LEU A 543 -22.04 -2.59 3.15
N GLN A 544 -23.15 -2.28 3.82
CA GLN A 544 -23.99 -3.25 4.52
C GLN A 544 -25.27 -3.53 3.72
N SER A 545 -25.66 -4.80 3.68
CA SER A 545 -26.98 -5.21 3.21
C SER A 545 -27.74 -5.84 4.37
N ASN A 546 -28.75 -5.13 4.87
CA ASN A 546 -29.57 -5.63 5.98
C ASN A 546 -30.62 -6.62 5.47
N ILE A 547 -30.68 -7.79 6.11
CA ILE A 547 -31.72 -8.79 5.89
C ILE A 547 -32.76 -8.64 7.00
N TYR A 548 -33.97 -8.23 6.62
CA TYR A 548 -35.10 -8.07 7.53
C TYR A 548 -35.92 -9.35 7.54
N LEU A 549 -35.92 -10.06 8.67
CA LEU A 549 -36.70 -11.28 8.85
C LEU A 549 -38.11 -10.95 9.35
N GLY A 550 -39.09 -11.81 9.02
CA GLY A 550 -40.49 -11.64 9.42
C GLY A 550 -40.74 -11.68 10.94
N ASN A 551 -39.74 -12.08 11.74
CA ASN A 551 -39.77 -12.02 13.21
C ASN A 551 -39.12 -10.75 13.78
N SER A 552 -39.01 -9.70 12.97
CA SER A 552 -38.40 -8.41 13.31
C SER A 552 -36.91 -8.47 13.65
N LYS A 553 -36.22 -9.60 13.43
CA LYS A 553 -34.76 -9.66 13.51
C LYS A 553 -34.14 -9.06 12.25
N ILE A 554 -33.12 -8.24 12.47
CA ILE A 554 -32.28 -7.68 11.39
C ILE A 554 -30.94 -8.40 11.44
N ILE A 555 -30.60 -9.10 10.37
CA ILE A 555 -29.28 -9.67 10.17
C ILE A 555 -28.48 -8.71 9.31
N ARG A 556 -27.34 -8.25 9.81
CA ARG A 556 -26.40 -7.48 9.01
C ARG A 556 -25.65 -8.44 8.08
N GLY A 557 -25.97 -8.38 6.80
CA GLY A 557 -25.27 -9.11 5.75
C GLY A 557 -24.14 -8.28 5.15
N PHE A 558 -23.14 -8.99 4.63
CA PHE A 558 -22.07 -8.41 3.82
C PHE A 558 -22.38 -8.70 2.36
N GLY A 559 -22.74 -7.68 1.60
CA GLY A 559 -23.11 -7.82 0.19
C GLY A 559 -23.48 -6.48 -0.43
N LEU A 560 -23.28 -6.37 -1.74
CA LEU A 560 -23.71 -5.22 -2.54
C LEU A 560 -25.05 -5.56 -3.18
N ASN A 561 -26.14 -5.07 -2.60
CA ASN A 561 -27.46 -5.19 -3.20
C ASN A 561 -27.94 -3.81 -3.68
N PRO A 562 -27.89 -3.51 -4.99
CA PRO A 562 -28.42 -2.26 -5.52
C PRO A 562 -29.95 -2.28 -5.64
N GLN A 563 -30.60 -3.44 -5.48
CA GLN A 563 -32.05 -3.53 -5.56
C GLN A 563 -32.70 -3.19 -4.22
N LYS A 564 -33.69 -2.30 -4.28
CA LYS A 564 -34.57 -2.04 -3.15
C LYS A 564 -35.58 -3.18 -3.03
N MET A 565 -35.67 -3.78 -1.86
CA MET A 565 -36.68 -4.80 -1.59
C MET A 565 -38.03 -4.10 -1.35
N GLU A 566 -38.98 -4.28 -2.27
CA GLU A 566 -40.31 -3.66 -2.20
C GLU A 566 -41.35 -4.56 -1.49
N SER A 567 -41.04 -5.84 -1.29
CA SER A 567 -41.95 -6.83 -0.69
C SER A 567 -41.19 -7.88 0.11
N TYR A 568 -41.86 -8.50 1.07
CA TYR A 568 -41.32 -9.63 1.84
C TYR A 568 -41.51 -10.93 1.07
N TYR A 569 -40.48 -11.77 1.03
CA TYR A 569 -40.51 -13.09 0.40
C TYR A 569 -40.40 -14.19 1.45
N SER A 570 -41.05 -15.33 1.20
CA SER A 570 -40.92 -16.52 2.05
C SER A 570 -39.52 -17.10 1.96
N LEU A 571 -38.94 -17.44 3.11
CA LEU A 571 -37.63 -18.09 3.22
C LEU A 571 -37.80 -19.61 3.33
N ILE A 572 -37.05 -20.37 2.55
CA ILE A 572 -36.96 -21.83 2.67
C ILE A 572 -35.51 -22.25 2.90
N ALA A 573 -35.29 -23.17 3.84
CA ALA A 573 -33.99 -23.80 4.00
C ALA A 573 -33.73 -24.73 2.81
N GLY A 574 -32.52 -24.71 2.23
CA GLY A 574 -32.18 -25.59 1.09
C GLY A 574 -32.43 -27.07 1.34
N SER A 575 -32.25 -27.51 2.59
CA SER A 575 -32.55 -28.88 3.01
C SER A 575 -34.02 -29.25 2.84
N ALA A 576 -34.94 -28.30 2.97
CA ALA A 576 -36.37 -28.47 2.74
C ALA A 576 -36.75 -28.35 1.25
N ALA A 577 -35.84 -27.86 0.41
CA ALA A 577 -35.99 -27.73 -1.05
C ALA A 577 -35.13 -28.76 -1.82
N ALA A 578 -34.69 -29.84 -1.16
CA ALA A 578 -33.84 -30.84 -1.80
C ALA A 578 -34.57 -31.53 -2.97
N ALA A 579 -33.93 -31.55 -4.14
CA ALA A 579 -34.45 -32.25 -5.30
C ALA A 579 -34.59 -33.77 -5.03
N LEU A 580 -35.54 -34.41 -5.72
CA LEU A 580 -35.79 -35.84 -5.57
C LEU A 580 -34.50 -36.65 -5.79
N GLY A 581 -34.12 -37.48 -4.81
CA GLY A 581 -32.89 -38.28 -4.86
C GLY A 581 -31.62 -37.60 -4.32
N ILE A 582 -31.68 -36.31 -3.96
CA ILE A 582 -30.55 -35.60 -3.33
C ILE A 582 -30.70 -35.62 -1.80
N PRO A 583 -29.71 -36.15 -1.04
CA PRO A 583 -29.75 -36.11 0.41
C PRO A 583 -29.87 -34.66 0.93
N PRO A 584 -30.75 -34.35 1.89
CA PRO A 584 -30.93 -32.99 2.41
C PRO A 584 -29.64 -32.31 2.91
N ARG A 585 -28.65 -33.10 3.37
CA ARG A 585 -27.31 -32.62 3.79
C ARG A 585 -26.47 -32.03 2.64
N ASN A 586 -26.79 -32.39 1.40
CA ASN A 586 -26.11 -31.94 0.19
C ASN A 586 -26.80 -30.70 -0.42
N ALA A 587 -28.05 -30.41 -0.05
CA ALA A 587 -28.76 -29.19 -0.45
C ALA A 587 -28.42 -28.02 0.49
N ARG A 588 -27.29 -27.36 0.26
CA ARG A 588 -26.66 -26.43 1.23
C ARG A 588 -26.91 -24.92 1.04
N TYR A 589 -27.97 -24.50 0.35
CA TYR A 589 -28.23 -23.06 0.12
C TYR A 589 -29.66 -22.63 0.48
N ILE A 590 -29.81 -21.45 1.12
CA ILE A 590 -31.12 -20.80 1.30
C ILE A 590 -31.52 -20.17 -0.04
N LEU A 591 -32.72 -20.49 -0.54
CA LEU A 591 -33.27 -19.92 -1.77
C LEU A 591 -34.32 -18.85 -1.42
N PHE A 592 -34.24 -17.70 -2.09
CA PHE A 592 -35.32 -16.71 -2.12
C PHE A 592 -36.32 -17.16 -3.19
N CYS A 593 -37.55 -17.52 -2.79
CA CYS A 593 -38.57 -17.97 -3.74
C CYS A 593 -39.33 -16.78 -4.34
N GLU A 594 -38.94 -16.32 -5.53
CA GLU A 594 -39.84 -15.58 -6.42
C GLU A 594 -40.59 -16.58 -7.30
N LYS A 595 -41.80 -16.98 -6.87
CA LYS A 595 -42.78 -17.77 -7.62
C LYS A 595 -42.29 -19.09 -8.25
N ILE A 596 -42.60 -20.20 -7.56
CA ILE A 596 -42.84 -21.47 -8.26
C ILE A 596 -44.24 -21.33 -8.90
N LEU A 597 -44.29 -21.01 -10.19
CA LEU A 597 -45.49 -21.30 -10.98
C LEU A 597 -45.55 -22.82 -11.11
N ALA A 598 -46.60 -23.41 -10.52
CA ALA A 598 -46.98 -24.80 -10.73
C ALA A 598 -47.50 -25.01 -12.17
#